data_AF-A0AAW1NNJ7-F1
#
_entry.id   AF-A0AAW1NNJ7-F1
#
_cell.length_a   1.000
_cell.length_b   1.000
_cell.length_c   1.000
_cell.angle_alpha   90.00
_cell.angle_beta   90.00
_cell.angle_gamma   90.00
#
_symmetry.space_group_name_H-M   'P 1'
#
loop_
_entity.id
_entity.type
_entity.pdbx_description
1 polymer ?
#
loop_
_entity_poly.entity_id
_entity_poly.type
_entity_poly.pdbx_seq_one_letter_code
_entity_poly.pdbx_strand_id
1 'polypeptide(L)'
;MHLRASHLDAVHADSAIPSTSAPSEAHRRCCCLSATRPGCLQTRATTTAGDVEPFLYNLFVDESIIRLPPQVRFLQKPLASVISTLRAPKSSEGYEKIGGGSPLRRITEEQGQALAASLLRKGQDAKVYVGMRYWKPFTEDAIEQVKRDGITRLVVLPLYPQFSISTSASSLRLFENAVNNDPELQGLNHIVIASWYWREGYLQAMADLIIEELKAFPDPTDVEVFFSAHGVPVAYVEQDGDPYKEEMEQCVDLIMQRLEQRGLHNRHTLAYQSRVGPVNWLQPYTDDAIRDLGKRGTRALLAVPVSFISEHIETLEEIDCEYRDLAEESGIEHWGRVPALGTNPKFIDDLADMVLEQLPSAAPRLDTLQGMLSAEENNLGPPIGSVHELLDTYDRDRRVLPAPVRLWQWGWTRSAETWNGRIAMLAVLALVLLEVTTGRAVLTRWFEL
;
A
#
# COMPACT_ATOMS: atom_id res chain seq x y z
N MET A 1 22.00 -75.12 50.99
CA MET A 1 21.62 -74.31 49.81
C MET A 1 22.89 -73.74 49.20
N HIS A 2 23.13 -74.04 47.93
CA HIS A 2 24.41 -74.02 47.18
C HIS A 2 25.18 -72.68 47.19
N LEU A 3 26.49 -72.68 47.52
CA LEU A 3 27.70 -72.59 46.62
C LEU A 3 27.64 -71.38 45.66
N ARG A 4 28.65 -70.51 45.42
CA ARG A 4 30.12 -70.43 45.58
C ARG A 4 30.49 -68.95 45.28
N ALA A 5 31.36 -68.29 46.04
CA ALA A 5 32.75 -67.94 45.70
C ALA A 5 32.99 -66.80 44.65
N SER A 6 33.59 -65.70 45.17
CA SER A 6 34.86 -65.05 44.74
C SER A 6 35.00 -64.14 43.50
N HIS A 7 35.67 -62.99 43.75
CA HIS A 7 36.69 -62.26 42.95
C HIS A 7 36.21 -61.45 41.72
N LEU A 8 36.39 -60.12 41.69
CA LEU A 8 37.57 -59.25 41.48
C LEU A 8 37.70 -58.78 40.01
N ASP A 9 38.18 -57.54 39.88
CA ASP A 9 38.86 -56.90 38.75
C ASP A 9 38.08 -56.10 37.68
N ALA A 10 38.17 -54.77 37.87
CA ALA A 10 38.80 -53.76 37.00
C ALA A 10 38.36 -53.60 35.52
N VAL A 11 38.17 -52.34 35.10
CA VAL A 11 38.96 -51.64 34.05
C VAL A 11 38.46 -50.18 33.92
N HIS A 12 39.40 -49.24 33.91
CA HIS A 12 39.24 -47.82 33.57
C HIS A 12 38.96 -47.62 32.07
N ALA A 13 38.11 -46.65 31.72
CA ALA A 13 38.24 -45.88 30.48
C ALA A 13 37.55 -44.50 30.61
N ASP A 14 38.36 -43.45 30.58
CA ASP A 14 37.95 -42.08 30.24
C ASP A 14 37.41 -42.05 28.80
N SER A 15 36.26 -41.42 28.58
CA SER A 15 36.00 -40.71 27.32
C SER A 15 34.94 -39.61 27.48
N ALA A 16 35.41 -38.40 27.14
CA ALA A 16 34.70 -37.15 26.89
C ALA A 16 33.20 -37.25 26.59
N ILE A 17 32.41 -36.49 27.37
CA ILE A 17 31.06 -36.06 26.98
C ILE A 17 31.23 -34.99 25.88
N PRO A 18 30.69 -35.17 24.67
CA PRO A 18 30.73 -34.13 23.66
C PRO A 18 29.72 -33.04 24.05
N SER A 19 30.22 -31.80 24.15
CA SER A 19 29.43 -30.59 24.05
C SER A 19 28.73 -30.51 22.69
N THR A 20 27.58 -29.80 22.68
CA THR A 20 26.79 -29.27 21.55
C THR A 20 25.53 -30.05 21.15
N SER A 21 24.38 -29.54 21.57
CA SER A 21 23.21 -29.43 20.70
C SER A 21 22.87 -27.95 20.58
N ALA A 22 23.13 -27.38 19.41
CA ALA A 22 22.63 -26.07 18.99
C ALA A 22 21.09 -26.04 19.14
N PRO A 23 20.47 -24.86 19.37
CA PRO A 23 19.02 -24.77 19.33
C PRO A 23 18.54 -25.20 17.95
N SER A 24 17.59 -26.13 17.93
CA SER A 24 16.97 -26.66 16.72
C SER A 24 16.54 -25.54 15.78
N GLU A 25 16.68 -25.81 14.49
CA GLU A 25 16.30 -25.08 13.28
C GLU A 25 14.80 -24.70 13.23
N ALA A 26 14.32 -24.00 14.26
CA ALA A 26 12.95 -23.58 14.42
C ALA A 26 12.65 -22.49 13.38
N HIS A 27 11.77 -22.86 12.44
CA HIS A 27 11.21 -22.04 11.37
C HIS A 27 11.23 -20.52 11.64
N ARG A 28 12.10 -19.80 10.94
CA ARG A 28 12.08 -18.32 10.92
C ARG A 28 10.85 -17.88 10.10
N ARG A 29 9.82 -17.39 10.80
CA ARG A 29 8.52 -16.96 10.25
C ARG A 29 8.44 -15.45 10.28
N CYS A 30 7.99 -14.82 9.20
CA CYS A 30 7.95 -13.36 9.10
C CYS A 30 6.69 -12.82 8.45
N CYS A 31 6.44 -11.53 8.67
CA CYS A 31 5.44 -10.73 7.98
C CYS A 31 6.11 -9.56 7.24
N CYS A 32 5.80 -9.37 5.97
CA CYS A 32 6.14 -8.17 5.21
C CYS A 32 4.90 -7.29 5.11
N LEU A 33 4.97 -6.11 5.69
CA LEU A 33 3.99 -5.04 5.50
C LEU A 33 4.36 -4.28 4.23
N SER A 34 3.47 -4.27 3.25
CA SER A 34 3.64 -3.45 2.05
C SER A 34 2.67 -2.27 2.09
N ALA A 35 3.19 -1.05 2.07
CA ALA A 35 2.36 0.15 2.13
C ALA A 35 2.96 1.26 1.27
N THR A 36 2.41 1.51 0.08
CA THR A 36 2.36 2.87 -0.49
C THR A 36 1.45 2.93 -1.70
N ARG A 37 0.56 3.92 -1.70
CA ARG A 37 -0.38 4.16 -2.78
C ARG A 37 0.30 5.15 -3.72
N PRO A 38 -0.09 5.16 -4.99
CA PRO A 38 -0.04 6.35 -5.80
C PRO A 38 -0.33 7.64 -5.02
N GLY A 39 0.58 8.62 -5.01
CA GLY A 39 0.35 9.96 -4.43
C GLY A 39 0.92 10.24 -3.03
N CYS A 40 1.24 9.22 -2.24
CA CYS A 40 1.83 9.38 -0.89
C CYS A 40 3.37 9.28 -0.85
N LEU A 41 4.06 10.42 -0.83
CA LEU A 41 5.49 10.54 -0.59
C LEU A 41 5.82 10.74 0.89
N GLN A 42 6.88 10.12 1.42
CA GLN A 42 7.49 10.63 2.67
C GLN A 42 9.01 10.70 2.72
N THR A 43 9.54 11.89 2.86
CA THR A 43 10.96 12.22 2.96
C THR A 43 11.41 12.27 4.43
N ARG A 44 12.72 12.48 4.70
CA ARG A 44 13.21 12.67 6.08
C ARG A 44 12.91 14.09 6.54
N ALA A 45 11.97 14.25 7.47
CA ALA A 45 11.70 15.44 8.31
C ALA A 45 11.31 16.76 7.60
N THR A 46 11.72 16.98 6.35
CA THR A 46 11.31 18.10 5.49
C THR A 46 11.32 17.62 4.05
N THR A 47 10.15 17.46 3.46
CA THR A 47 9.88 17.24 2.05
C THR A 47 10.23 18.51 1.33
N THR A 48 11.43 18.53 0.77
CA THR A 48 11.82 19.55 -0.18
C THR A 48 11.26 19.20 -1.56
N ALA A 49 11.11 20.18 -2.45
CA ALA A 49 10.76 19.92 -3.85
C ALA A 49 11.66 18.84 -4.50
N GLY A 50 12.92 18.73 -4.06
CA GLY A 50 13.89 17.74 -4.54
C GLY A 50 13.61 16.30 -4.12
N ASP A 51 12.74 16.07 -3.14
CA ASP A 51 12.27 14.74 -2.77
C ASP A 51 10.86 14.44 -3.33
N VAL A 52 10.05 15.48 -3.59
CA VAL A 52 8.74 15.40 -4.25
C VAL A 52 8.85 14.89 -5.67
N GLU A 53 9.79 15.45 -6.43
CA GLU A 53 9.96 15.08 -7.84
C GLU A 53 10.31 13.58 -8.00
N PRO A 54 11.31 12.99 -7.31
CA PRO A 54 11.63 11.57 -7.46
C PRO A 54 10.48 10.63 -7.11
N PHE A 55 9.66 10.99 -6.14
CA PHE A 55 8.46 10.23 -5.80
C PHE A 55 7.41 10.29 -6.90
N LEU A 56 7.07 11.50 -7.35
CA LEU A 56 6.11 11.71 -8.42
C LEU A 56 6.61 11.03 -9.70
N TYR A 57 7.92 11.01 -9.92
CA TYR A 57 8.52 10.29 -11.03
C TYR A 57 8.26 8.77 -10.91
N ASN A 58 8.59 8.16 -9.76
CA ASN A 58 8.35 6.73 -9.53
C ASN A 58 6.87 6.37 -9.67
N LEU A 59 6.00 7.27 -9.21
CA LEU A 59 4.56 7.16 -9.34
C LEU A 59 4.10 7.16 -10.80
N PHE A 60 4.51 8.15 -11.58
CA PHE A 60 4.04 8.32 -12.97
C PHE A 60 4.72 7.35 -13.95
N VAL A 61 5.85 6.75 -13.59
CA VAL A 61 6.45 5.65 -14.35
C VAL A 61 5.63 4.36 -14.22
N ASP A 62 4.84 4.20 -13.16
CA ASP A 62 4.04 3.00 -12.95
C ASP A 62 2.88 2.90 -13.95
N GLU A 63 2.95 1.89 -14.82
CA GLU A 63 1.94 1.62 -15.85
C GLU A 63 0.62 1.09 -15.27
N SER A 64 0.59 0.71 -13.99
CA SER A 64 -0.65 0.44 -13.26
C SER A 64 -1.42 1.73 -12.96
N ILE A 65 -0.76 2.90 -13.02
CA ILE A 65 -1.33 4.21 -12.64
C ILE A 65 -1.61 5.07 -13.86
N ILE A 66 -0.60 5.31 -14.70
CA ILE A 66 -0.79 6.00 -15.99
C ILE A 66 -0.61 5.01 -17.12
N ARG A 67 -1.70 4.72 -17.83
CA ARG A 67 -1.72 3.78 -18.96
C ARG A 67 -1.52 4.53 -20.28
N LEU A 68 -0.31 4.48 -20.81
CA LEU A 68 -0.06 4.87 -22.20
C LEU A 68 -0.32 3.70 -23.16
N PRO A 69 -0.93 3.95 -24.35
CA PRO A 69 -1.10 2.93 -25.37
C PRO A 69 0.22 2.25 -25.75
N PRO A 70 0.23 0.95 -26.11
CA PRO A 70 1.46 0.20 -26.43
C PRO A 70 2.36 0.90 -27.46
N GLN A 71 1.77 1.59 -28.42
CA GLN A 71 2.46 2.29 -29.52
C GLN A 71 3.29 3.48 -29.04
N VAL A 72 2.95 4.05 -27.87
CA VAL A 72 3.63 5.22 -27.28
C VAL A 72 4.23 4.92 -25.91
N ARG A 73 4.29 3.65 -25.50
CA ARG A 73 4.79 3.23 -24.18
C ARG A 73 6.25 3.65 -23.93
N PHE A 74 7.07 3.75 -24.97
CA PHE A 74 8.44 4.26 -24.84
C PHE A 74 8.51 5.71 -24.32
N LEU A 75 7.39 6.47 -24.42
CA LEU A 75 7.27 7.82 -23.88
C LEU A 75 6.88 7.85 -22.39
N GLN A 76 6.64 6.73 -21.72
CA GLN A 76 6.23 6.70 -20.31
C GLN A 76 7.24 7.41 -19.40
N LYS A 77 8.53 7.08 -19.52
CA LYS A 77 9.61 7.67 -18.72
C LYS A 77 9.81 9.17 -18.97
N PRO A 78 9.90 9.67 -20.23
CA PRO A 78 10.01 11.11 -20.46
C PRO A 78 8.73 11.85 -20.03
N LEU A 79 7.55 11.27 -20.24
CA LEU A 79 6.29 11.85 -19.77
C LEU A 79 6.27 11.96 -18.24
N ALA A 80 6.64 10.90 -17.54
CA ALA A 80 6.72 10.89 -16.08
C ALA A 80 7.71 11.94 -15.55
N SER A 81 8.87 12.12 -16.20
CA SER A 81 9.84 13.16 -15.85
C SER A 81 9.27 14.57 -16.02
N VAL A 82 8.57 14.85 -17.13
CA VAL A 82 7.94 16.15 -17.35
C VAL A 82 6.82 16.41 -16.34
N ILE A 83 5.91 15.44 -16.14
CA ILE A 83 4.78 15.61 -15.21
C ILE A 83 5.28 15.76 -13.77
N SER A 84 6.25 14.96 -13.33
CA SER A 84 6.80 15.04 -11.98
C SER A 84 7.46 16.40 -11.71
N THR A 85 8.27 16.90 -12.65
CA THR A 85 8.91 18.23 -12.53
C THR A 85 7.86 19.34 -12.45
N LEU A 86 6.81 19.28 -13.28
CA LEU A 86 5.75 20.31 -13.29
C LEU A 86 4.85 20.26 -12.06
N ARG A 87 4.60 19.06 -11.49
CA ARG A 87 3.71 18.87 -10.33
C ARG A 87 4.42 18.98 -8.99
N ALA A 88 5.75 18.86 -8.96
CA ALA A 88 6.51 18.89 -7.72
C ALA A 88 6.31 20.18 -6.90
N PRO A 89 6.29 21.40 -7.47
CA PRO A 89 6.08 22.62 -6.70
C PRO A 89 4.72 22.62 -5.98
N LYS A 90 3.62 22.40 -6.73
CA LYS A 90 2.26 22.36 -6.17
C LYS A 90 2.10 21.27 -5.10
N SER A 91 2.71 20.09 -5.33
CA SER A 91 2.63 19.00 -4.36
C SER A 91 3.47 19.29 -3.11
N SER A 92 4.59 20.01 -3.25
CA SER A 92 5.44 20.45 -2.13
C SER A 92 4.69 21.41 -1.21
N GLU A 93 3.91 22.35 -1.77
CA GLU A 93 3.07 23.27 -0.98
C GLU A 93 2.07 22.51 -0.08
N GLY A 94 1.44 21.45 -0.60
CA GLY A 94 0.57 20.58 0.21
C GLY A 94 1.32 19.88 1.35
N TYR A 95 2.54 19.39 1.08
CA TYR A 95 3.39 18.81 2.13
C TYR A 95 3.83 19.83 3.18
N GLU A 96 4.09 21.07 2.80
CA GLU A 96 4.44 22.16 3.72
C GLU A 96 3.29 22.47 4.69
N LYS A 97 2.03 22.50 4.19
CA LYS A 97 0.84 22.74 5.04
C LYS A 97 0.69 21.69 6.15
N ILE A 98 1.12 20.46 5.94
CA ILE A 98 0.99 19.36 6.90
C ILE A 98 2.22 19.16 7.80
N GLY A 99 3.10 20.16 7.89
CA GLY A 99 4.31 20.11 8.73
C GLY A 99 5.58 19.71 7.98
N GLY A 100 5.57 19.82 6.65
CA GLY A 100 6.73 19.59 5.80
C GLY A 100 6.96 18.13 5.44
N GLY A 101 5.98 17.24 5.52
CA GLY A 101 6.12 15.87 5.02
C GLY A 101 4.97 14.96 5.42
N SER A 102 4.72 13.91 4.65
CA SER A 102 3.74 12.89 5.06
C SER A 102 4.17 12.28 6.40
N PRO A 103 3.28 11.79 7.27
CA PRO A 103 3.63 10.97 8.43
C PRO A 103 3.55 9.45 8.12
N LEU A 104 3.12 9.06 6.93
CA LEU A 104 2.82 7.68 6.52
C LEU A 104 3.92 6.67 6.88
N ARG A 105 5.16 6.89 6.46
CA ARG A 105 6.31 6.03 6.75
C ARG A 105 6.53 5.85 8.25
N ARG A 106 6.53 6.94 9.00
CA ARG A 106 6.73 6.88 10.46
C ARG A 106 5.64 6.01 11.08
N ILE A 107 4.38 6.25 10.69
CA ILE A 107 3.24 5.47 11.18
C ILE A 107 3.32 4.01 10.74
N THR A 108 3.72 3.71 9.49
CA THR A 108 3.90 2.33 9.01
C THR A 108 5.03 1.61 9.75
N GLU A 109 6.14 2.29 10.06
CA GLU A 109 7.22 1.72 10.87
C GLU A 109 6.74 1.45 12.32
N GLU A 110 5.96 2.37 12.90
CA GLU A 110 5.33 2.21 14.22
C GLU A 110 4.31 1.05 14.22
N GLN A 111 3.48 0.93 13.18
CA GLN A 111 2.56 -0.19 12.96
C GLN A 111 3.33 -1.51 12.87
N GLY A 112 4.46 -1.53 12.16
CA GLY A 112 5.31 -2.72 12.06
C GLY A 112 5.89 -3.14 13.40
N GLN A 113 6.34 -2.19 14.22
CA GLN A 113 6.81 -2.47 15.58
C GLN A 113 5.68 -2.96 16.48
N ALA A 114 4.51 -2.32 16.42
CA ALA A 114 3.34 -2.69 17.20
C ALA A 114 2.82 -4.10 16.82
N LEU A 115 2.83 -4.43 15.54
CA LEU A 115 2.50 -5.77 15.02
C LEU A 115 3.49 -6.82 15.52
N ALA A 116 4.80 -6.56 15.43
CA ALA A 116 5.82 -7.47 15.95
C ALA A 116 5.64 -7.73 17.45
N ALA A 117 5.37 -6.66 18.22
CA ALA A 117 5.08 -6.79 19.64
C ALA A 117 3.80 -7.57 19.92
N SER A 118 2.75 -7.41 19.11
CA SER A 118 1.49 -8.18 19.26
C SER A 118 1.68 -9.66 18.93
N LEU A 119 2.38 -9.97 17.83
CA LEU A 119 2.74 -11.36 17.47
C LEU A 119 3.53 -12.03 18.60
N LEU A 120 4.51 -11.33 19.18
CA LEU A 120 5.28 -11.85 20.31
C LEU A 120 4.41 -12.11 21.53
N ARG A 121 3.51 -11.18 21.89
CA ARG A 121 2.53 -11.38 22.99
C ARG A 121 1.63 -12.61 22.74
N LYS A 122 1.29 -12.87 21.49
CA LYS A 122 0.46 -14.01 21.06
C LYS A 122 1.29 -15.30 20.84
N GLY A 123 2.56 -15.30 21.24
CA GLY A 123 3.42 -16.49 21.25
C GLY A 123 4.17 -16.79 19.95
N GLN A 124 4.20 -15.84 19.01
CA GLN A 124 4.93 -15.96 17.75
C GLN A 124 6.02 -14.89 17.67
N ASP A 125 7.28 -15.31 17.86
CA ASP A 125 8.44 -14.47 17.55
C ASP A 125 8.63 -14.41 16.03
N ALA A 126 8.18 -13.33 15.41
CA ALA A 126 8.23 -13.11 13.97
C ALA A 126 8.81 -11.74 13.67
N LYS A 127 9.68 -11.67 12.65
CA LYS A 127 10.20 -10.38 12.19
C LYS A 127 9.20 -9.71 11.26
N VAL A 128 9.13 -8.39 11.37
CA VAL A 128 8.26 -7.55 10.55
C VAL A 128 9.12 -6.62 9.70
N TYR A 129 8.89 -6.63 8.39
CA TYR A 129 9.59 -5.76 7.44
C TYR A 129 8.61 -4.80 6.79
N VAL A 130 9.03 -3.55 6.61
CA VAL A 130 8.26 -2.53 5.90
C VAL A 130 8.83 -2.36 4.49
N GLY A 131 7.97 -2.51 3.50
CA GLY A 131 8.26 -2.26 2.09
C GLY A 131 7.30 -1.23 1.51
N MET A 132 7.83 -0.27 0.78
CA MET A 132 7.09 0.78 0.10
C MET A 132 7.29 0.66 -1.41
N ARG A 133 6.24 0.93 -2.17
CA ARG A 133 6.19 0.84 -3.63
C ARG A 133 6.93 2.00 -4.32
N TYR A 134 6.73 3.22 -3.84
CA TYR A 134 7.23 4.44 -4.52
C TYR A 134 8.23 5.24 -3.73
N TRP A 135 8.48 4.85 -2.47
CA TRP A 135 9.44 5.53 -1.62
C TRP A 135 10.22 4.56 -0.73
N LYS A 136 11.20 5.06 0.03
CA LYS A 136 12.02 4.25 0.95
C LYS A 136 11.32 4.03 2.30
N PRO A 137 11.48 2.86 2.95
CA PRO A 137 12.23 1.69 2.46
C PRO A 137 11.49 0.98 1.33
N PHE A 138 12.17 0.71 0.21
CA PHE A 138 11.49 0.08 -0.93
C PHE A 138 11.16 -1.38 -0.65
N THR A 139 10.20 -1.96 -1.36
CA THR A 139 9.89 -3.40 -1.29
C THR A 139 11.15 -4.26 -1.49
N GLU A 140 12.04 -3.88 -2.40
CA GLU A 140 13.31 -4.57 -2.62
C GLU A 140 14.27 -4.43 -1.42
N ASP A 141 14.26 -3.30 -0.70
CA ASP A 141 15.05 -3.15 0.53
C ASP A 141 14.52 -4.08 1.64
N ALA A 142 13.20 -4.33 1.68
CA ALA A 142 12.60 -5.31 2.57
C ALA A 142 12.98 -6.75 2.17
N ILE A 143 12.95 -7.06 0.87
CA ILE A 143 13.36 -8.37 0.35
C ILE A 143 14.84 -8.67 0.66
N GLU A 144 15.72 -7.68 0.51
CA GLU A 144 17.13 -7.83 0.90
C GLU A 144 17.31 -8.07 2.41
N GLN A 145 16.41 -7.56 3.26
CA GLN A 145 16.40 -7.90 4.70
C GLN A 145 15.91 -9.32 4.94
N VAL A 146 14.84 -9.74 4.26
CA VAL A 146 14.30 -11.12 4.29
C VAL A 146 15.40 -12.13 3.91
N LYS A 147 16.18 -11.84 2.85
CA LYS A 147 17.34 -12.64 2.44
C LYS A 147 18.41 -12.71 3.52
N ARG A 148 18.87 -11.56 4.00
CA ARG A 148 19.93 -11.47 5.03
C ARG A 148 19.55 -12.19 6.32
N ASP A 149 18.28 -12.20 6.67
CA ASP A 149 17.76 -12.86 7.85
C ASP A 149 17.47 -14.35 7.66
N GLY A 150 17.65 -14.89 6.45
CA GLY A 150 17.45 -16.31 6.14
C GLY A 150 16.01 -16.75 6.34
N ILE A 151 15.05 -15.89 5.99
CA ILE A 151 13.62 -16.17 6.16
C ILE A 151 13.15 -17.16 5.11
N THR A 152 12.43 -18.19 5.54
CA THR A 152 11.92 -19.26 4.65
C THR A 152 10.41 -19.27 4.55
N ARG A 153 9.71 -18.54 5.43
CA ARG A 153 8.25 -18.36 5.41
C ARG A 153 7.87 -16.90 5.57
N LEU A 154 7.06 -16.39 4.65
CA LEU A 154 6.67 -14.99 4.61
C LEU A 154 5.17 -14.79 4.41
N VAL A 155 4.54 -13.99 5.26
CA VAL A 155 3.19 -13.47 5.02
C VAL A 155 3.33 -12.08 4.41
N VAL A 156 2.76 -11.86 3.23
CA VAL A 156 2.73 -10.57 2.55
C VAL A 156 1.40 -9.90 2.84
N LEU A 157 1.46 -8.75 3.50
CA LEU A 157 0.31 -7.99 3.99
C LEU A 157 0.32 -6.57 3.40
N PRO A 158 -0.42 -6.33 2.31
CA PRO A 158 -0.78 -4.99 1.87
C PRO A 158 -1.58 -4.25 2.96
N LEU A 159 -1.22 -3.01 3.23
CA LEU A 159 -1.92 -2.16 4.21
C LEU A 159 -3.16 -1.44 3.65
N TYR A 160 -3.75 -2.00 2.60
CA TYR A 160 -5.07 -1.59 2.11
C TYR A 160 -6.11 -2.63 2.54
N PRO A 161 -7.16 -2.24 3.28
CA PRO A 161 -8.24 -3.16 3.62
C PRO A 161 -8.94 -3.68 2.36
N GLN A 162 -9.12 -2.81 1.37
CA GLN A 162 -9.73 -3.11 0.07
C GLN A 162 -8.65 -3.30 -1.00
N PHE A 163 -8.74 -4.37 -1.78
CA PHE A 163 -7.86 -4.62 -2.91
C PHE A 163 -8.19 -3.69 -4.07
N SER A 164 -7.14 -3.16 -4.69
CA SER A 164 -7.23 -2.56 -6.03
C SER A 164 -6.05 -2.98 -6.90
N ILE A 165 -6.31 -3.06 -8.19
CA ILE A 165 -5.30 -3.29 -9.24
C ILE A 165 -4.23 -2.18 -9.21
N SER A 166 -4.64 -0.97 -8.83
CA SER A 166 -3.76 0.20 -8.75
C SER A 166 -2.94 0.28 -7.46
N THR A 167 -3.24 -0.53 -6.44
CA THR A 167 -2.59 -0.45 -5.11
C THR A 167 -1.96 -1.78 -4.71
N SER A 168 -2.74 -2.71 -4.16
CA SER A 168 -2.33 -4.03 -3.70
C SER A 168 -1.69 -4.80 -4.86
N ALA A 169 -2.33 -4.88 -6.02
CA ALA A 169 -1.80 -5.66 -7.14
C ALA A 169 -0.48 -5.10 -7.69
N SER A 170 -0.32 -3.76 -7.75
CA SER A 170 0.96 -3.14 -8.16
C SER A 170 2.10 -3.53 -7.21
N SER A 171 1.84 -3.51 -5.90
CA SER A 171 2.83 -3.90 -4.88
C SER A 171 3.15 -5.40 -4.92
N LEU A 172 2.13 -6.24 -5.11
CA LEU A 172 2.26 -7.69 -5.18
C LEU A 172 3.03 -8.13 -6.43
N ARG A 173 2.77 -7.53 -7.60
CA ARG A 173 3.56 -7.75 -8.82
C ARG A 173 5.03 -7.38 -8.65
N LEU A 174 5.32 -6.28 -7.96
CA LEU A 174 6.71 -5.91 -7.67
C LEU A 174 7.39 -7.00 -6.83
N PHE A 175 6.71 -7.42 -5.76
CA PHE A 175 7.20 -8.45 -4.87
C PHE A 175 7.46 -9.78 -5.62
N GLU A 176 6.50 -10.26 -6.41
CA GLU A 176 6.68 -11.47 -7.22
C GLU A 176 7.83 -11.37 -8.19
N ASN A 177 7.93 -10.26 -8.93
CA ASN A 177 9.02 -10.07 -9.88
C ASN A 177 10.37 -10.08 -9.17
N ALA A 178 10.47 -9.49 -7.98
CA ALA A 178 11.71 -9.51 -7.20
C ALA A 178 12.04 -10.91 -6.67
N VAL A 179 11.04 -11.67 -6.20
CA VAL A 179 11.23 -13.04 -5.71
C VAL A 179 11.57 -14.02 -6.84
N ASN A 180 10.84 -13.98 -7.95
CA ASN A 180 10.99 -14.91 -9.07
C ASN A 180 12.31 -14.72 -9.84
N ASN A 181 12.83 -13.49 -9.88
CA ASN A 181 14.09 -13.18 -10.55
C ASN A 181 15.33 -13.40 -9.66
N ASP A 182 15.15 -13.79 -8.40
CA ASP A 182 16.25 -14.02 -7.46
C ASP A 182 16.41 -15.52 -7.15
N PRO A 183 17.48 -16.18 -7.62
CA PRO A 183 17.75 -17.58 -7.34
C PRO A 183 17.84 -17.92 -5.85
N GLU A 184 18.25 -16.99 -5.00
CA GLU A 184 18.36 -17.21 -3.55
C GLU A 184 16.99 -17.32 -2.87
N LEU A 185 15.92 -16.83 -3.51
CA LEU A 185 14.57 -16.81 -2.98
C LEU A 185 13.66 -17.92 -3.53
N GLN A 186 14.17 -18.83 -4.37
CA GLN A 186 13.37 -19.94 -4.92
C GLN A 186 12.82 -20.89 -3.84
N GLY A 187 13.43 -20.92 -2.65
CA GLY A 187 12.95 -21.69 -1.49
C GLY A 187 12.01 -20.93 -0.55
N LEU A 188 11.71 -19.65 -0.83
CA LEU A 188 10.85 -18.82 0.01
C LEU A 188 9.38 -19.21 -0.18
N ASN A 189 8.78 -19.80 0.85
CA ASN A 189 7.33 -20.00 0.88
C ASN A 189 6.66 -18.70 1.33
N HIS A 190 5.79 -18.13 0.51
CA HIS A 190 5.06 -16.92 0.86
C HIS A 190 3.54 -17.07 0.62
N ILE A 191 2.76 -16.41 1.46
CA ILE A 191 1.30 -16.33 1.40
C ILE A 191 0.90 -14.86 1.36
N VAL A 192 -0.15 -14.52 0.62
CA VAL A 192 -0.66 -13.16 0.52
C VAL A 192 -2.04 -13.04 1.15
N ILE A 193 -2.24 -11.94 1.86
CA ILE A 193 -3.56 -11.49 2.30
C ILE A 193 -3.97 -10.35 1.35
N ALA A 194 -4.87 -10.61 0.40
CA ALA A 194 -5.18 -9.63 -0.65
C ALA A 194 -6.07 -8.47 -0.19
N SER A 195 -7.10 -8.81 0.59
CA SER A 195 -8.07 -7.88 1.19
C SER A 195 -8.37 -8.33 2.61
N TRP A 196 -8.87 -7.42 3.45
CA TRP A 196 -9.20 -7.71 4.85
C TRP A 196 -10.21 -6.71 5.46
N TYR A 197 -10.95 -5.97 4.62
CA TYR A 197 -11.92 -4.96 5.06
C TYR A 197 -13.06 -5.48 5.95
N TRP A 198 -13.37 -6.79 5.91
CA TRP A 198 -14.43 -7.42 6.71
C TRP A 198 -13.96 -7.91 8.09
N ARG A 199 -12.68 -7.74 8.43
CA ARG A 199 -12.14 -8.26 9.68
C ARG A 199 -12.73 -7.55 10.89
N GLU A 200 -13.01 -8.34 11.92
CA GLU A 200 -13.81 -7.86 13.05
C GLU A 200 -13.09 -6.75 13.83
N GLY A 201 -11.80 -6.93 14.11
CA GLY A 201 -11.05 -5.96 14.89
C GLY A 201 -10.86 -4.63 14.15
N TYR A 202 -10.66 -4.67 12.83
CA TYR A 202 -10.68 -3.50 11.96
C TYR A 202 -12.03 -2.76 12.03
N LEU A 203 -13.15 -3.45 11.78
CA LEU A 203 -14.49 -2.85 11.79
C LEU A 203 -14.84 -2.25 13.16
N GLN A 204 -14.50 -2.96 14.23
CA GLN A 204 -14.72 -2.50 15.61
C GLN A 204 -13.85 -1.29 15.95
N ALA A 205 -12.60 -1.24 15.47
CA ALA A 205 -11.72 -0.09 15.69
C ALA A 205 -12.21 1.15 14.92
N MET A 206 -12.66 0.98 13.67
CA MET A 206 -13.27 2.06 12.89
C MET A 206 -14.54 2.58 13.56
N ALA A 207 -15.43 1.68 13.99
CA ALA A 207 -16.65 2.06 14.71
C ALA A 207 -16.34 2.80 16.02
N ASP A 208 -15.34 2.36 16.80
CA ASP A 208 -14.93 3.06 18.02
C ASP A 208 -14.48 4.50 17.74
N LEU A 209 -13.67 4.70 16.70
CA LEU A 209 -13.18 6.03 16.33
C LEU A 209 -14.32 6.94 15.85
N ILE A 210 -15.24 6.42 15.02
CA ILE A 210 -16.42 7.17 14.59
C ILE A 210 -17.26 7.58 15.81
N ILE A 211 -17.52 6.66 16.73
CA ILE A 211 -18.30 6.91 17.94
C ILE A 211 -17.64 7.97 18.82
N GLU A 212 -16.32 7.94 18.93
CA GLU A 212 -15.60 8.93 19.72
C GLU A 212 -15.75 10.33 19.11
N GLU A 213 -15.53 10.47 17.81
CA GLU A 213 -15.65 11.78 17.14
C GLU A 213 -17.09 12.30 17.12
N LEU A 214 -18.10 11.42 17.01
CA LEU A 214 -19.50 11.82 17.08
C LEU A 214 -19.84 12.52 18.41
N LYS A 215 -19.17 12.21 19.52
CA LYS A 215 -19.41 12.86 20.83
C LYS A 215 -19.02 14.33 20.85
N ALA A 216 -18.15 14.77 19.93
CA ALA A 216 -17.74 16.17 19.85
C ALA A 216 -18.83 17.05 19.20
N PHE A 217 -19.83 16.46 18.55
CA PHE A 217 -20.92 17.20 17.91
C PHE A 217 -22.02 17.57 18.91
N PRO A 218 -22.72 18.70 18.71
CA PRO A 218 -23.83 19.12 19.58
C PRO A 218 -24.98 18.10 19.66
N ASP A 219 -25.31 17.47 18.53
CA ASP A 219 -26.25 16.36 18.43
C ASP A 219 -25.61 15.22 17.62
N PRO A 220 -25.05 14.20 18.29
CA PRO A 220 -24.43 13.06 17.63
C PRO A 220 -25.35 12.28 16.68
N THR A 221 -26.67 12.39 16.82
CA THR A 221 -27.64 11.58 16.07
C THR A 221 -28.04 12.19 14.72
N ASP A 222 -27.89 13.50 14.55
CA ASP A 222 -28.19 14.21 13.29
C ASP A 222 -26.95 14.41 12.39
N VAL A 223 -25.78 13.93 12.83
CA VAL A 223 -24.54 14.00 12.05
C VAL A 223 -24.62 13.06 10.85
N GLU A 224 -24.29 13.58 9.66
CA GLU A 224 -24.04 12.77 8.47
C GLU A 224 -22.65 12.15 8.55
N VAL A 225 -22.55 10.82 8.52
CA VAL A 225 -21.27 10.10 8.44
C VAL A 225 -20.84 10.05 6.98
N PHE A 226 -19.79 10.77 6.65
CA PHE A 226 -19.34 10.96 5.27
C PHE A 226 -18.06 10.17 5.01
N PHE A 227 -18.18 9.01 4.35
CA PHE A 227 -17.04 8.19 3.98
C PHE A 227 -16.36 8.77 2.74
N SER A 228 -15.11 9.21 2.89
CA SER A 228 -14.27 9.64 1.78
C SER A 228 -13.30 8.52 1.42
N ALA A 229 -13.47 7.95 0.23
CA ALA A 229 -12.59 6.94 -0.33
C ALA A 229 -11.81 7.53 -1.51
N HIS A 230 -10.56 7.15 -1.73
CA HIS A 230 -9.85 7.60 -2.92
C HIS A 230 -10.48 7.01 -4.19
N GLY A 231 -10.75 7.84 -5.21
CA GLY A 231 -11.38 7.41 -6.44
C GLY A 231 -10.50 6.48 -7.29
N VAL A 232 -11.10 5.69 -8.18
CA VAL A 232 -10.38 5.01 -9.25
C VAL A 232 -11.04 5.30 -10.60
N PRO A 233 -10.31 5.22 -11.73
CA PRO A 233 -10.92 5.30 -13.04
C PRO A 233 -12.00 4.23 -13.20
N VAL A 234 -13.15 4.59 -13.78
CA VAL A 234 -14.27 3.66 -14.03
C VAL A 234 -13.83 2.44 -14.84
N ALA A 235 -12.90 2.64 -15.79
CA ALA A 235 -12.35 1.57 -16.60
C ALA A 235 -11.68 0.46 -15.77
N TYR A 236 -11.11 0.74 -14.60
CA TYR A 236 -10.51 -0.30 -13.76
C TYR A 236 -11.57 -1.27 -13.25
N VAL A 237 -12.73 -0.74 -12.84
CA VAL A 237 -13.84 -1.55 -12.36
C VAL A 237 -14.53 -2.26 -13.52
N GLU A 238 -14.91 -1.53 -14.57
CA GLU A 238 -15.75 -2.07 -15.65
C GLU A 238 -15.00 -2.94 -16.66
N GLN A 239 -13.72 -2.65 -16.94
CA GLN A 239 -12.95 -3.34 -17.99
C GLN A 239 -11.96 -4.33 -17.40
N ASP A 240 -11.27 -3.97 -16.32
CA ASP A 240 -10.23 -4.82 -15.73
C ASP A 240 -10.75 -5.70 -14.59
N GLY A 241 -11.98 -5.47 -14.10
CA GLY A 241 -12.58 -6.25 -13.01
C GLY A 241 -12.00 -5.92 -11.63
N ASP A 242 -11.57 -4.68 -11.40
CA ASP A 242 -11.07 -4.22 -10.10
C ASP A 242 -12.18 -4.30 -9.02
N PRO A 243 -12.02 -5.12 -7.96
CA PRO A 243 -13.05 -5.33 -6.93
C PRO A 243 -13.18 -4.16 -5.96
N TYR A 244 -12.32 -3.13 -6.06
CA TYR A 244 -12.23 -2.03 -5.11
C TYR A 244 -13.58 -1.37 -4.79
N LYS A 245 -14.43 -1.14 -5.80
CA LYS A 245 -15.73 -0.51 -5.59
C LYS A 245 -16.63 -1.38 -4.71
N GLU A 246 -16.75 -2.67 -5.02
CA GLU A 246 -17.60 -3.61 -4.30
C GLU A 246 -17.10 -3.82 -2.87
N GLU A 247 -15.79 -3.99 -2.70
CA GLU A 247 -15.16 -4.13 -1.38
C GLU A 247 -15.30 -2.85 -0.53
N MET A 248 -15.24 -1.67 -1.15
CA MET A 248 -15.43 -0.40 -0.46
C MET A 248 -16.87 -0.21 0.02
N GLU A 249 -17.85 -0.48 -0.84
CA GLU A 249 -19.28 -0.41 -0.49
C GLU A 249 -19.62 -1.39 0.64
N GLN A 250 -19.14 -2.64 0.55
CA GLN A 250 -19.32 -3.63 1.61
C GLN A 250 -18.62 -3.23 2.92
N CYS A 251 -17.42 -2.65 2.84
CA CYS A 251 -16.71 -2.15 4.01
C CYS A 251 -17.52 -1.07 4.74
N VAL A 252 -18.10 -0.12 3.99
CA VAL A 252 -18.94 0.94 4.56
C VAL A 252 -20.19 0.34 5.21
N ASP A 253 -20.88 -0.59 4.53
CA ASP A 253 -22.06 -1.26 5.07
C ASP A 253 -21.72 -1.99 6.38
N LEU A 254 -20.60 -2.72 6.43
CA LEU A 254 -20.17 -3.43 7.62
C LEU A 254 -19.83 -2.48 8.77
N ILE A 255 -19.19 -1.34 8.50
CA ILE A 255 -18.92 -0.32 9.53
C ILE A 255 -20.24 0.25 10.06
N MET A 256 -21.17 0.61 9.17
CA MET A 256 -22.48 1.15 9.55
C MET A 256 -23.28 0.14 10.38
N GLN A 257 -23.25 -1.14 10.03
CA GLN A 257 -23.86 -2.21 10.85
C GLN A 257 -23.29 -2.26 12.27
N ARG A 258 -21.98 -2.01 12.46
CA ARG A 258 -21.38 -1.92 13.80
C ARG A 258 -21.84 -0.70 14.59
N LEU A 259 -22.10 0.42 13.92
CA LEU A 259 -22.69 1.60 14.54
C LEU A 259 -24.15 1.31 14.96
N GLU A 260 -24.94 0.69 14.09
CA GLU A 260 -26.33 0.32 14.37
C GLU A 260 -26.45 -0.66 15.54
N GLN A 261 -25.57 -1.67 15.62
CA GLN A 261 -25.48 -2.61 16.75
C GLN A 261 -25.21 -1.91 18.09
N ARG A 262 -24.66 -0.69 18.05
CA ARG A 262 -24.37 0.14 19.22
C ARG A 262 -25.41 1.24 19.43
N GLY A 263 -26.53 1.19 18.70
CA GLY A 263 -27.66 2.12 18.83
C GLY A 263 -27.51 3.44 18.08
N LEU A 264 -26.57 3.53 17.13
CA LEU A 264 -26.38 4.72 16.30
C LEU A 264 -26.93 4.48 14.89
N HIS A 265 -27.87 5.31 14.48
CA HIS A 265 -28.59 5.21 13.21
C HIS A 265 -28.36 6.44 12.33
N ASN A 266 -27.11 6.93 12.31
CA ASN A 266 -26.72 8.08 11.50
C ASN A 266 -26.95 7.79 10.01
N ARG A 267 -27.36 8.83 9.27
CA ARG A 267 -27.28 8.81 7.82
C ARG A 267 -25.82 8.74 7.38
N HIS A 268 -25.58 8.14 6.22
CA HIS A 268 -24.24 8.08 5.66
C HIS A 268 -24.22 8.32 4.16
N THR A 269 -23.07 8.80 3.69
CA THR A 269 -22.76 9.00 2.27
C THR A 269 -21.36 8.47 2.01
N LEU A 270 -21.18 7.65 0.95
CA LEU A 270 -19.87 7.27 0.42
C LEU A 270 -19.58 8.10 -0.84
N ALA A 271 -18.42 8.75 -0.88
CA ALA A 271 -17.96 9.52 -2.02
C ALA A 271 -16.48 9.27 -2.33
N TYR A 272 -16.08 9.62 -3.55
CA TYR A 272 -14.77 9.34 -4.10
C TYR A 272 -13.96 10.63 -4.35
N GLN A 273 -12.78 10.71 -3.73
CA GLN A 273 -11.88 11.87 -3.74
C GLN A 273 -10.75 11.78 -4.77
N SER A 274 -9.98 12.86 -4.90
CA SER A 274 -8.69 12.93 -5.62
C SER A 274 -8.72 12.53 -7.12
N ARG A 275 -9.73 12.96 -7.88
CA ARG A 275 -9.80 12.72 -9.34
C ARG A 275 -8.71 13.48 -10.12
N VAL A 276 -8.10 12.84 -11.12
CA VAL A 276 -7.05 13.45 -11.95
C VAL A 276 -7.28 13.20 -13.44
N GLY A 277 -7.14 14.27 -14.23
CA GLY A 277 -7.16 14.19 -15.70
C GLY A 277 -8.58 14.04 -16.27
N PRO A 278 -8.69 13.85 -17.60
CA PRO A 278 -9.95 13.94 -18.32
C PRO A 278 -10.74 12.61 -18.37
N VAL A 279 -10.30 11.58 -17.66
CA VAL A 279 -10.95 10.25 -17.67
C VAL A 279 -12.14 10.22 -16.70
N ASN A 280 -13.07 9.28 -16.90
CA ASN A 280 -14.18 9.07 -15.96
C ASN A 280 -13.67 8.35 -14.71
N TRP A 281 -14.06 8.86 -13.55
CA TRP A 281 -13.73 8.32 -12.22
C TRP A 281 -15.01 7.85 -11.52
N LEU A 282 -14.86 6.99 -10.51
CA LEU A 282 -15.97 6.58 -9.67
C LEU A 282 -16.68 7.78 -9.04
N GLN A 283 -18.00 7.65 -8.93
CA GLN A 283 -18.92 8.66 -8.43
C GLN A 283 -19.72 8.10 -7.25
N PRO A 284 -20.25 8.96 -6.36
CA PRO A 284 -20.23 10.43 -6.43
C PRO A 284 -18.86 11.03 -6.10
N TYR A 285 -18.55 12.21 -6.65
CA TYR A 285 -17.31 12.93 -6.31
C TYR A 285 -17.47 13.61 -4.95
N THR A 286 -16.41 13.59 -4.14
CA THR A 286 -16.45 14.15 -2.77
C THR A 286 -16.88 15.62 -2.76
N ASP A 287 -16.36 16.44 -3.67
CA ASP A 287 -16.69 17.86 -3.77
C ASP A 287 -18.16 18.11 -4.15
N ASP A 288 -18.69 17.33 -5.10
CA ASP A 288 -20.08 17.43 -5.51
C ASP A 288 -21.04 16.91 -4.43
N ALA A 289 -20.67 15.81 -3.75
CA ALA A 289 -21.47 15.23 -2.67
C ALA A 289 -21.58 16.17 -1.46
N ILE A 290 -20.51 16.86 -1.07
CA ILE A 290 -20.52 17.87 0.01
C ILE A 290 -21.46 19.02 -0.35
N ARG A 291 -21.38 19.57 -1.57
CA ARG A 291 -22.28 20.65 -2.02
C ARG A 291 -23.73 20.22 -2.01
N ASP A 292 -24.02 18.99 -2.44
CA ASP A 292 -25.38 18.47 -2.47
C ASP A 292 -25.93 18.15 -1.08
N LEU A 293 -25.10 17.75 -0.13
CA LEU A 293 -25.44 17.64 1.29
C LEU A 293 -25.80 19.01 1.89
N GLY A 294 -25.01 20.03 1.59
CA GLY A 294 -25.28 21.42 1.98
C GLY A 294 -26.63 21.94 1.44
N LYS A 295 -26.89 21.73 0.14
CA LYS A 295 -28.19 22.07 -0.49
C LYS A 295 -29.38 21.35 0.14
N ARG A 296 -29.19 20.13 0.66
CA ARG A 296 -30.22 19.36 1.38
C ARG A 296 -30.42 19.83 2.82
N GLY A 297 -29.65 20.81 3.30
CA GLY A 297 -29.76 21.36 4.65
C GLY A 297 -28.98 20.57 5.70
N THR A 298 -28.00 19.75 5.30
CA THR A 298 -27.11 19.04 6.23
C THR A 298 -26.21 20.06 6.94
N ARG A 299 -26.26 20.12 8.26
CA ARG A 299 -25.49 21.08 9.07
C ARG A 299 -24.29 20.47 9.79
N ALA A 300 -24.30 19.16 10.01
CA ALA A 300 -23.24 18.45 10.71
C ALA A 300 -22.72 17.29 9.87
N LEU A 301 -21.41 17.27 9.63
CA LEU A 301 -20.76 16.26 8.79
C LEU A 301 -19.48 15.75 9.46
N LEU A 302 -19.38 14.43 9.58
CA LEU A 302 -18.21 13.72 10.10
C LEU A 302 -17.53 12.95 8.96
N ALA A 303 -16.39 13.44 8.50
CA ALA A 303 -15.60 12.82 7.45
C ALA A 303 -14.84 11.58 7.97
N VAL A 304 -14.95 10.45 7.25
CA VAL A 304 -14.28 9.19 7.56
C VAL A 304 -13.34 8.81 6.42
N PRO A 305 -12.01 8.89 6.58
CA PRO A 305 -11.06 8.43 5.56
C PRO A 305 -10.99 6.90 5.57
N VAL A 306 -11.86 6.25 4.78
CA VAL A 306 -12.08 4.79 4.86
C VAL A 306 -11.09 3.97 4.01
N SER A 307 -10.49 4.59 2.99
CA SER A 307 -9.55 3.91 2.09
C SER A 307 -8.12 3.79 2.64
N PHE A 308 -7.84 4.31 3.85
CA PHE A 308 -6.50 4.31 4.42
C PHE A 308 -6.51 4.14 5.94
N ILE A 309 -5.45 3.51 6.45
CA ILE A 309 -5.27 3.26 7.89
C ILE A 309 -4.22 4.16 8.56
N SER A 310 -3.56 5.03 7.80
CA SER A 310 -2.49 5.89 8.28
C SER A 310 -2.69 7.31 7.75
N GLU A 311 -2.33 8.30 8.55
CA GLU A 311 -2.38 9.70 8.13
C GLU A 311 -1.42 9.94 6.95
N HIS A 312 -1.85 10.76 6.00
CA HIS A 312 -1.11 11.13 4.81
C HIS A 312 -1.66 12.44 4.23
N ILE A 313 -1.16 12.87 3.07
CA ILE A 313 -1.53 14.18 2.51
C ILE A 313 -3.03 14.31 2.22
N GLU A 314 -3.68 13.23 1.78
CA GLU A 314 -5.11 13.30 1.46
C GLU A 314 -5.99 13.40 2.71
N THR A 315 -5.53 12.92 3.88
CA THR A 315 -6.27 13.13 5.13
C THR A 315 -6.00 14.49 5.73
N LEU A 316 -4.72 14.90 5.79
CA LEU A 316 -4.28 16.09 6.52
C LEU A 316 -4.41 17.39 5.73
N GLU A 317 -4.44 17.33 4.40
CA GLU A 317 -4.56 18.51 3.54
C GLU A 317 -5.90 18.51 2.79
N GLU A 318 -6.19 17.43 2.05
CA GLU A 318 -7.41 17.38 1.23
C GLU A 318 -8.68 17.35 2.12
N ILE A 319 -8.76 16.47 3.11
CA ILE A 319 -9.94 16.41 4.01
C ILE A 319 -9.93 17.55 5.04
N ASP A 320 -8.83 17.74 5.78
CA ASP A 320 -8.78 18.70 6.89
C ASP A 320 -8.78 20.18 6.46
N CYS A 321 -8.37 20.47 5.22
CA CYS A 321 -8.35 21.83 4.68
C CYS A 321 -9.35 21.99 3.53
N GLU A 322 -9.13 21.35 2.37
CA GLU A 322 -9.91 21.63 1.16
C GLU A 322 -11.41 21.26 1.33
N TYR A 323 -11.71 20.07 1.84
CA TYR A 323 -13.09 19.62 2.03
C TYR A 323 -13.77 20.24 3.23
N ARG A 324 -13.01 20.57 4.27
CA ARG A 324 -13.53 21.36 5.37
C ARG A 324 -13.96 22.75 4.91
N ASP A 325 -13.12 23.46 4.18
CA ASP A 325 -13.44 24.79 3.63
C ASP A 325 -14.66 24.71 2.72
N LEU A 326 -14.71 23.70 1.83
CA LEU A 326 -15.85 23.46 0.97
C LEU A 326 -17.15 23.16 1.74
N ALA A 327 -17.06 22.42 2.84
CA ALA A 327 -18.20 22.11 3.68
C ALA A 327 -18.75 23.36 4.35
N GLU A 328 -17.88 24.20 4.93
CA GLU A 328 -18.24 25.48 5.52
C GLU A 328 -18.90 26.40 4.48
N GLU A 329 -18.34 26.50 3.27
CA GLU A 329 -18.94 27.25 2.14
C GLU A 329 -20.30 26.69 1.69
N SER A 330 -20.51 25.38 1.84
CA SER A 330 -21.74 24.69 1.46
C SER A 330 -22.84 24.77 2.53
N GLY A 331 -22.58 25.41 3.68
CA GLY A 331 -23.53 25.58 4.77
C GLY A 331 -23.50 24.50 5.85
N ILE A 332 -22.42 23.70 5.91
CA ILE A 332 -22.16 22.77 7.01
C ILE A 332 -21.52 23.57 8.16
N GLU A 333 -22.22 23.65 9.28
CA GLU A 333 -21.83 24.44 10.46
C GLU A 333 -20.94 23.66 11.42
N HIS A 334 -21.05 22.33 11.42
CA HIS A 334 -20.28 21.44 12.28
C HIS A 334 -19.53 20.42 11.43
N TRP A 335 -18.20 20.48 11.49
CA TRP A 335 -17.31 19.58 10.78
C TRP A 335 -16.46 18.79 11.78
N GLY A 336 -16.25 17.51 11.49
CA GLY A 336 -15.31 16.66 12.20
C GLY A 336 -14.66 15.68 11.23
N ARG A 337 -13.52 15.13 11.61
CA ARG A 337 -12.83 14.07 10.86
C ARG A 337 -12.42 12.96 11.80
N VAL A 338 -12.70 11.72 11.39
CA VAL A 338 -12.18 10.53 12.07
C VAL A 338 -10.68 10.39 11.81
N PRO A 339 -9.85 10.25 12.86
CA PRO A 339 -8.42 10.01 12.69
C PRO A 339 -8.19 8.68 11.98
N ALA A 340 -7.11 8.59 11.21
CA ALA A 340 -6.69 7.30 10.67
C ALA A 340 -6.32 6.33 11.80
N LEU A 341 -6.49 5.03 11.59
CA LEU A 341 -6.31 4.00 12.62
C LEU A 341 -4.92 4.02 13.29
N GLY A 342 -3.87 4.35 12.54
CA GLY A 342 -2.50 4.39 13.04
C GLY A 342 -2.13 3.10 13.77
N THR A 343 -1.76 3.22 15.04
CA THR A 343 -1.38 2.10 15.92
C THR A 343 -2.48 1.69 16.90
N ASN A 344 -3.76 1.92 16.57
CA ASN A 344 -4.90 1.51 17.39
C ASN A 344 -4.72 0.05 17.88
N PRO A 345 -4.74 -0.23 19.21
CA PRO A 345 -4.42 -1.56 19.73
C PRO A 345 -5.30 -2.68 19.20
N LYS A 346 -6.61 -2.43 19.04
CA LYS A 346 -7.56 -3.43 18.54
C LYS A 346 -7.29 -3.77 17.08
N PHE A 347 -6.98 -2.75 16.29
CA PHE A 347 -6.57 -2.92 14.91
C PHE A 347 -5.24 -3.68 14.78
N ILE A 348 -4.21 -3.31 15.54
CA ILE A 348 -2.91 -4.00 15.53
C ILE A 348 -3.03 -5.46 15.97
N ASP A 349 -3.83 -5.74 16.99
CA ASP A 349 -4.05 -7.11 17.45
C ASP A 349 -4.79 -7.96 16.40
N ASP A 350 -5.71 -7.36 15.64
CA ASP A 350 -6.40 -8.02 14.53
C ASP A 350 -5.48 -8.27 13.32
N LEU A 351 -4.56 -7.34 13.03
CA LEU A 351 -3.49 -7.59 12.05
C LEU A 351 -2.61 -8.77 12.49
N ALA A 352 -2.31 -8.89 13.78
CA ALA A 352 -1.54 -10.00 14.31
C ALA A 352 -2.30 -11.32 14.20
N ASP A 353 -3.60 -11.35 14.55
CA ASP A 353 -4.46 -12.53 14.40
C ASP A 353 -4.53 -12.97 12.94
N MET A 354 -4.71 -12.02 12.02
CA MET A 354 -4.69 -12.28 10.58
C MET A 354 -3.39 -12.95 10.11
N VAL A 355 -2.24 -12.48 10.58
CA VAL A 355 -0.94 -13.08 10.25
C VAL A 355 -0.81 -14.48 10.85
N LEU A 356 -1.24 -14.68 12.10
CA LEU A 356 -1.19 -15.97 12.78
C LEU A 356 -2.07 -17.03 12.12
N GLU A 357 -3.24 -16.64 11.60
CA GLU A 357 -4.13 -17.52 10.83
C GLU A 357 -3.42 -18.13 9.61
N GLN A 358 -2.45 -17.42 9.03
CA GLN A 358 -1.66 -17.89 7.86
C GLN A 358 -0.42 -18.69 8.24
N LEU A 359 0.02 -18.65 9.50
CA LEU A 359 1.20 -19.38 9.95
C LEU A 359 0.79 -20.79 10.42
N PRO A 360 1.42 -21.86 9.90
CA PRO A 360 1.14 -23.22 10.37
C PRO A 360 1.43 -23.34 11.87
N SER A 361 0.43 -23.67 12.69
CA SER A 361 0.64 -23.93 14.11
C SER A 361 1.63 -25.08 14.29
N ALA A 362 2.64 -24.92 15.15
CA ALA A 362 3.55 -26.01 15.51
C ALA A 362 2.89 -27.04 16.45
N ALA A 363 1.64 -26.82 16.87
CA ALA A 363 0.85 -27.75 17.67
C ALA A 363 -0.27 -28.37 16.82
N PRO A 364 -0.52 -29.69 16.91
CA PRO A 364 -1.72 -30.29 16.34
C PRO A 364 -2.93 -29.72 17.09
N ARG A 365 -3.75 -28.92 16.40
CA ARG A 365 -5.07 -28.54 16.91
C ARG A 365 -5.99 -29.76 16.78
N LEU A 366 -5.91 -30.67 17.75
CA LEU A 366 -6.94 -31.68 17.97
C LEU A 366 -8.15 -30.97 18.62
N ASP A 367 -9.30 -31.11 17.96
CA ASP A 367 -10.66 -31.04 18.51
C ASP A 367 -11.36 -29.69 18.72
N THR A 368 -10.82 -28.53 18.32
CA THR A 368 -11.55 -27.23 18.47
C THR A 368 -12.16 -26.65 17.19
N LEU A 369 -12.00 -27.29 16.03
CA LEU A 369 -12.54 -26.78 14.75
C LEU A 369 -13.86 -27.43 14.32
N GLN A 370 -14.30 -28.51 14.98
CA GLN A 370 -15.49 -29.24 14.57
C GLN A 370 -16.81 -28.64 15.09
N GLY A 371 -16.74 -27.64 15.97
CA GLY A 371 -17.90 -26.93 16.53
C GLY A 371 -18.20 -25.54 15.95
N MET A 372 -17.32 -25.00 15.09
CA MET A 372 -17.49 -23.66 14.50
C MET A 372 -17.67 -23.68 12.98
N LEU A 373 -17.62 -24.86 12.36
CA LEU A 373 -17.88 -25.08 10.95
C LEU A 373 -19.20 -25.85 10.76
N SER A 374 -20.28 -25.32 11.33
CA SER A 374 -21.60 -25.51 10.73
C SER A 374 -21.64 -24.60 9.50
N ALA A 375 -21.34 -25.21 8.36
CA ALA A 375 -21.48 -24.63 7.04
C ALA A 375 -22.90 -24.13 6.81
N GLU A 376 -23.10 -22.81 6.70
CA GLU A 376 -24.08 -22.14 5.82
C GLU A 376 -24.11 -20.60 5.95
N GLU A 377 -23.03 -19.93 6.39
CA GLU A 377 -22.94 -18.46 6.32
C GLU A 377 -21.60 -18.00 5.71
N ASN A 378 -21.66 -17.79 4.40
CA ASN A 378 -21.00 -16.71 3.65
C ASN A 378 -19.46 -16.71 3.49
N ASN A 379 -19.09 -17.30 2.36
CA ASN A 379 -17.91 -17.10 1.53
C ASN A 379 -17.71 -15.61 1.12
N LEU A 380 -17.47 -14.71 2.07
CA LEU A 380 -17.36 -13.24 1.87
C LEU A 380 -15.94 -12.75 1.54
N GLY A 381 -14.93 -13.61 1.64
CA GLY A 381 -13.53 -13.22 1.42
C GLY A 381 -13.00 -13.61 0.02
N PRO A 382 -12.11 -12.81 -0.59
CA PRO A 382 -11.33 -13.20 -1.76
C PRO A 382 -10.42 -14.40 -1.44
N PRO A 383 -9.97 -15.14 -2.48
CA PRO A 383 -9.17 -16.35 -2.28
C PRO A 383 -7.83 -16.02 -1.60
N ILE A 384 -7.55 -16.68 -0.47
CA ILE A 384 -6.21 -16.71 0.10
C ILE A 384 -5.38 -17.66 -0.77
N GLY A 385 -4.18 -17.25 -1.18
CA GLY A 385 -3.38 -18.06 -2.10
C GLY A 385 -1.98 -17.54 -2.34
N SER A 386 -1.29 -18.17 -3.29
CA SER A 386 -0.05 -17.64 -3.84
C SER A 386 -0.32 -16.31 -4.54
N VAL A 387 0.68 -15.42 -4.60
CA VAL A 387 0.50 -14.12 -5.28
C VAL A 387 0.01 -14.33 -6.73
N HIS A 388 0.47 -15.38 -7.40
CA HIS A 388 0.16 -15.65 -8.79
C HIS A 388 -1.32 -15.99 -9.01
N GLU A 389 -1.88 -16.88 -8.19
CA GLU A 389 -3.31 -17.24 -8.24
C GLU A 389 -4.21 -16.04 -7.94
N LEU A 390 -3.79 -15.19 -7.00
CA LEU A 390 -4.48 -13.95 -6.67
C LEU A 390 -4.46 -12.95 -7.83
N LEU A 391 -3.29 -12.73 -8.43
CA LEU A 391 -3.18 -11.84 -9.57
C LEU A 391 -3.92 -12.40 -10.80
N ASP A 392 -3.91 -13.71 -11.05
CA ASP A 392 -4.67 -14.32 -12.15
C ASP A 392 -6.19 -14.20 -11.94
N THR A 393 -6.64 -14.14 -10.67
CA THR A 393 -8.05 -13.91 -10.34
C THR A 393 -8.50 -12.49 -10.73
N TYR A 394 -7.63 -11.49 -10.57
CA TYR A 394 -7.98 -10.07 -10.72
C TYR A 394 -7.33 -9.37 -11.93
N ASP A 395 -6.38 -9.99 -12.62
CA ASP A 395 -5.61 -9.38 -13.70
C ASP A 395 -5.32 -10.41 -14.80
N ARG A 396 -6.33 -10.65 -15.64
CA ARG A 396 -6.24 -11.62 -16.74
C ARG A 396 -5.23 -11.24 -17.83
N ASP A 397 -4.77 -9.98 -17.88
CA ASP A 397 -4.08 -9.43 -19.06
C ASP A 397 -2.67 -8.82 -18.81
N ARG A 398 -2.15 -8.74 -17.57
CA ARG A 398 -0.83 -8.09 -17.34
C ARG A 398 0.14 -8.89 -16.48
N ARG A 399 1.22 -9.36 -17.12
CA ARG A 399 2.26 -10.19 -16.49
C ARG A 399 3.56 -9.49 -16.06
N VAL A 400 3.85 -8.23 -16.45
CA VAL A 400 5.16 -7.63 -16.10
C VAL A 400 5.08 -6.11 -15.90
N LEU A 401 5.66 -5.64 -14.79
CA LEU A 401 5.97 -4.24 -14.50
C LEU A 401 7.50 -4.07 -14.41
N PRO A 402 8.08 -2.92 -14.80
CA PRO A 402 9.46 -2.60 -14.48
C PRO A 402 9.60 -2.28 -12.98
N ALA A 403 10.76 -2.64 -12.39
CA ALA A 403 11.10 -2.27 -11.02
C ALA A 403 11.09 -0.72 -10.85
N PRO A 404 10.68 -0.19 -9.67
CA PRO A 404 10.78 1.22 -9.35
C PRO A 404 12.22 1.71 -9.59
N VAL A 405 12.34 2.89 -10.19
CA VAL A 405 13.64 3.43 -10.56
C VAL A 405 14.33 3.91 -9.28
N ARG A 406 15.27 3.13 -8.76
CA ARG A 406 16.24 3.65 -7.79
C ARG A 406 16.99 4.78 -8.48
N LEU A 407 16.87 6.01 -7.97
CA LEU A 407 17.73 7.12 -8.41
C LEU A 407 19.18 6.64 -8.41
N TRP A 408 19.73 6.53 -9.61
CA TRP A 408 21.04 5.96 -9.82
C TRP A 408 22.09 7.02 -9.53
N GLN A 409 23.10 6.64 -8.75
CA GLN A 409 24.33 7.41 -8.63
C GLN A 409 25.05 7.41 -9.99
N TRP A 410 25.63 8.56 -10.31
CA TRP A 410 26.22 8.89 -11.60
C TRP A 410 27.29 7.88 -12.04
N GLY A 411 27.14 7.33 -13.25
CA GLY A 411 28.12 6.46 -13.90
C GLY A 411 27.96 6.50 -15.42
N TRP A 412 29.04 6.84 -16.13
CA TRP A 412 29.05 6.99 -17.58
C TRP A 412 29.33 5.65 -18.25
N THR A 413 28.48 5.23 -19.19
CA THR A 413 28.87 4.20 -20.17
C THR A 413 28.94 4.81 -21.57
N ARG A 414 30.03 4.46 -22.28
CA ARG A 414 30.48 5.04 -23.57
C ARG A 414 29.58 4.76 -24.79
N SER A 415 28.40 4.19 -24.63
CA SER A 415 27.52 3.81 -25.74
C SER A 415 26.38 4.81 -26.01
N ALA A 416 26.16 5.78 -25.12
CA ALA A 416 25.11 6.81 -25.27
C ALA A 416 25.57 8.06 -26.06
N GLU A 417 26.88 8.32 -26.18
CA GLU A 417 27.39 9.48 -26.92
C GLU A 417 27.39 9.29 -28.45
N THR A 418 27.40 8.04 -28.93
CA THR A 418 27.47 7.76 -30.38
C THR A 418 26.12 7.84 -31.08
N TRP A 419 25.00 7.64 -30.36
CA TRP A 419 23.66 7.69 -30.95
C TRP A 419 23.07 9.09 -30.98
N ASN A 420 23.21 9.86 -29.90
CA ASN A 420 22.71 11.24 -29.82
C ASN A 420 23.47 12.17 -30.80
N GLY A 421 24.78 11.96 -30.96
CA GLY A 421 25.58 12.68 -31.95
C GLY A 421 25.17 12.37 -33.40
N ARG A 422 24.77 11.12 -33.70
CA ARG A 422 24.37 10.71 -35.06
C ARG A 422 22.99 11.24 -35.44
N ILE A 423 22.03 11.28 -34.51
CA ILE A 423 20.70 11.84 -34.76
C ILE A 423 20.77 13.36 -34.93
N ALA A 424 21.57 14.06 -34.11
CA ALA A 424 21.78 15.50 -34.26
C ALA A 424 22.47 15.84 -35.59
N MET A 425 23.48 15.05 -36.00
CA MET A 425 24.19 15.26 -37.27
C MET A 425 23.29 14.99 -38.48
N LEU A 426 22.39 14.00 -38.42
CA LEU A 426 21.39 13.74 -39.45
C LEU A 426 20.34 14.87 -39.55
N ALA A 427 19.90 15.43 -38.42
CA ALA A 427 18.98 16.57 -38.41
C ALA A 427 19.63 17.83 -39.01
N VAL A 428 20.90 18.11 -38.70
CA VAL A 428 21.66 19.23 -39.27
C VAL A 428 21.89 19.02 -40.78
N LEU A 429 22.27 17.81 -41.21
CA LEU A 429 22.44 17.50 -42.63
C LEU A 429 21.12 17.64 -43.40
N ALA A 430 20.00 17.21 -42.84
CA ALA A 430 18.69 17.37 -43.46
C ALA A 430 18.29 18.85 -43.60
N LEU A 431 18.58 19.67 -42.59
CA LEU A 431 18.34 21.12 -42.63
C LEU A 431 19.21 21.81 -43.68
N VAL A 432 20.52 21.52 -43.73
CA VAL A 432 21.43 22.10 -44.73
C VAL A 432 21.04 21.68 -46.15
N LEU A 433 20.63 20.42 -46.36
CA LEU A 433 20.15 19.94 -47.66
C LEU A 433 18.85 20.66 -48.07
N LEU A 434 17.96 20.91 -47.12
CA LEU A 434 16.74 21.68 -47.34
C LEU A 434 17.05 23.13 -47.72
N GLU A 435 18.03 23.77 -47.09
CA GLU A 435 18.44 25.14 -47.42
C GLU A 435 19.06 25.25 -48.81
N VAL A 436 19.96 24.33 -49.17
CA VAL A 436 20.61 24.32 -50.49
C VAL A 436 19.62 24.05 -51.62
N THR A 437 18.61 23.20 -51.38
CA THR A 437 17.61 22.84 -52.40
C THR A 437 16.46 23.84 -52.52
N THR A 438 16.10 24.54 -51.44
CA THR A 438 14.96 25.48 -51.44
C THR A 438 15.37 26.95 -51.47
N GLY A 439 16.65 27.27 -51.26
CA GLY A 439 17.18 28.64 -51.27
C GLY A 439 16.68 29.52 -50.13
N ARG A 440 16.05 28.94 -49.08
CA ARG A 440 15.57 29.66 -47.91
C ARG A 440 16.50 29.40 -46.72
N ALA A 441 17.13 30.45 -46.20
CA ALA A 441 17.96 30.41 -45.01
C ALA A 441 17.08 30.29 -43.74
N VAL A 442 17.01 29.09 -43.16
CA VAL A 442 16.25 28.77 -41.96
C VAL A 442 17.16 28.84 -40.72
N LEU A 443 18.44 28.47 -40.84
CA LEU A 443 19.43 28.48 -39.74
C LEU A 443 19.93 29.89 -39.40
N THR A 444 20.03 30.79 -40.37
CA THR A 444 20.52 32.16 -40.14
C THR A 444 19.52 33.06 -39.41
N ARG A 445 18.23 32.71 -39.38
CA ARG A 445 17.20 33.45 -38.63
C ARG A 445 17.02 32.97 -37.18
N TRP A 446 17.61 31.85 -36.80
CA TRP A 446 17.49 31.28 -35.46
C TRP A 446 18.54 31.78 -34.46
N PHE A 447 19.63 32.40 -34.92
CA PHE A 447 20.69 32.96 -34.07
C PHE A 447 20.59 34.48 -33.85
N GLU A 448 19.53 35.14 -34.34
CA GLU A 448 19.25 36.57 -34.12
C GLU A 448 18.04 36.82 -33.18
N LEU A 449 17.66 35.83 -32.36
CA LEU A 449 16.71 35.99 -31.24
C LEU A 449 17.35 35.63 -29.90
#